data_AF-A0A946ALC2-F1
#
_entry.id   AF-A0A946ALC2-F1
#
_cell.length_a   1.000
_cell.length_b   1.000
_cell.length_c   1.000
_cell.angle_alpha   90.00
_cell.angle_beta   90.00
_cell.angle_gamma   90.00
#
_symmetry.space_group_name_H-M   'P 1'
#
loop_
_entity.id
_entity.type
_entity.pdbx_description
1 polymer ?
#
loop_
_entity_poly.entity_id
_entity_poly.type
_entity_poly.pdbx_seq_one_letter_code
_entity_poly.pdbx_strand_id
1 'polypeptide(L)'
;MSTRAATILVSFLLAAHPAIAEPDLSGIWMLSGRALAGDLVMTDRARAIQEDYDLLVDDPSLACEPASISRVWANPNVRIEFSQSDDRILINYEFYDLRREIPIGGSDVVADVPSTKNIDGTRFSKMGSSFARYANDRLIIETINHTAGFIRTSRGIPQSAQTVAFEELWLEGEVLHLSLTYIDDTLFEAPFVLTHEFTRTGETNLPIYDCTDANYDWFEKLNAPQSGESL
;
A
#
# COMPACT_ATOMS: atom_id res chain seq x y z
N MET A 1 -67.85 -1.97 -40.57
CA MET A 1 -66.62 -2.67 -40.15
C MET A 1 -65.78 -1.67 -39.37
N SER A 2 -65.71 -1.82 -38.04
CA SER A 2 -64.98 -0.91 -37.15
C SER A 2 -63.92 -1.72 -36.42
N THR A 3 -62.65 -1.47 -36.76
CA THR A 3 -61.49 -2.19 -36.20
C THR A 3 -61.02 -1.41 -34.98
N ARG A 4 -61.20 -1.97 -33.78
CA ARG A 4 -60.64 -1.42 -32.54
C ARG A 4 -59.17 -1.84 -32.43
N ALA A 5 -58.26 -0.88 -32.48
CA ALA A 5 -56.86 -1.09 -32.13
C ALA A 5 -56.71 -1.15 -30.60
N ALA A 6 -56.17 -2.26 -30.10
CA ALA A 6 -55.83 -2.43 -28.69
C ALA A 6 -54.40 -1.96 -28.46
N THR A 7 -54.24 -0.88 -27.68
CA THR A 7 -52.93 -0.39 -27.24
C THR A 7 -52.45 -1.23 -26.07
N ILE A 8 -51.36 -1.98 -26.26
CA ILE A 8 -50.68 -2.71 -25.19
C ILE A 8 -49.72 -1.74 -24.49
N LEU A 9 -50.00 -1.43 -23.23
CA LEU A 9 -49.06 -0.72 -22.35
C LEU A 9 -48.00 -1.73 -21.87
N VAL A 10 -46.76 -1.56 -22.30
CA VAL A 10 -45.61 -2.30 -21.76
C VAL A 10 -45.07 -1.51 -20.57
N SER A 11 -45.35 -1.98 -19.35
CA SER A 11 -44.76 -1.44 -18.12
C SER A 11 -43.32 -1.91 -18.01
N PHE A 12 -42.36 -1.00 -18.20
CA PHE A 12 -40.96 -1.23 -17.86
C PHE A 12 -40.79 -1.16 -16.34
N LEU A 13 -40.67 -2.32 -15.70
CA LEU A 13 -40.14 -2.44 -14.33
C LEU A 13 -38.64 -2.11 -14.39
N LEU A 14 -38.26 -0.89 -13.99
CA LEU A 14 -36.87 -0.60 -13.65
C LEU A 14 -36.52 -1.41 -12.40
N ALA A 15 -35.70 -2.45 -12.56
CA ALA A 15 -35.06 -3.11 -11.44
C ALA A 15 -34.05 -2.14 -10.82
N ALA A 16 -34.38 -1.57 -9.66
CA ALA A 16 -33.43 -0.88 -8.82
C ALA A 16 -32.35 -1.90 -8.42
N HIS A 17 -31.15 -1.74 -8.97
CA HIS A 17 -30.00 -2.48 -8.47
C HIS A 17 -29.71 -1.92 -7.07
N PRO A 18 -29.52 -2.77 -6.04
CA PRO A 18 -29.08 -2.27 -4.75
C PRO A 18 -27.78 -1.50 -4.97
N ALA A 19 -27.74 -0.26 -4.49
CA ALA A 19 -26.49 0.45 -4.39
C ALA A 19 -25.59 -0.40 -3.49
N ILE A 20 -24.50 -0.89 -4.06
CA ILE A 20 -23.47 -1.61 -3.35
C ILE A 20 -22.90 -0.64 -2.32
N ALA A 21 -22.99 -0.99 -1.03
CA ALA A 21 -22.58 -0.10 0.05
C ALA A 21 -21.04 -0.01 0.10
N GLU A 22 -20.52 1.14 0.51
CA GLU A 22 -19.09 1.29 0.75
C GLU A 22 -18.65 0.34 1.88
N PRO A 23 -17.56 -0.43 1.72
CA PRO A 23 -17.09 -1.29 2.79
C PRO A 23 -16.63 -0.45 3.99
N ASP A 24 -17.12 -0.78 5.17
CA ASP A 24 -16.65 -0.16 6.42
C ASP A 24 -15.37 -0.84 6.90
N LEU A 25 -14.25 -0.26 6.51
CA LEU A 25 -12.91 -0.67 6.88
C LEU A 25 -12.45 -0.01 8.19
N SER A 26 -13.22 0.94 8.74
CA SER A 26 -12.85 1.76 9.88
C SER A 26 -12.40 0.93 11.07
N GLY A 27 -11.32 1.35 11.73
CA GLY A 27 -10.77 0.67 12.91
C GLY A 27 -9.33 0.20 12.72
N ILE A 28 -8.82 -0.54 13.72
CA ILE A 28 -7.42 -0.94 13.79
C ILE A 28 -7.25 -2.41 13.38
N TRP A 29 -6.31 -2.63 12.47
CA TRP A 29 -5.99 -3.89 11.84
C TRP A 29 -4.53 -4.26 12.07
N MET A 30 -4.25 -5.55 12.07
CA MET A 30 -2.89 -6.09 12.17
C MET A 30 -2.74 -7.23 11.17
N LEU A 31 -1.55 -7.32 10.57
CA LEU A 31 -1.23 -8.32 9.56
C LEU A 31 -1.44 -9.74 10.13
N SER A 32 -2.19 -10.54 9.39
CA SER A 32 -2.46 -11.94 9.68
C SER A 32 -1.66 -12.81 8.74
N GLY A 33 -0.82 -13.68 9.32
CA GLY A 33 -0.01 -14.60 8.55
C GLY A 33 1.10 -13.93 7.73
N ARG A 34 1.48 -14.58 6.63
CA ARG A 34 2.54 -14.10 5.72
C ARG A 34 1.90 -13.57 4.45
N ALA A 35 2.47 -12.49 3.92
CA ALA A 35 2.15 -12.03 2.58
C ALA A 35 2.41 -13.13 1.55
N LEU A 36 1.47 -13.34 0.63
CA LEU A 36 1.70 -14.16 -0.55
C LEU A 36 2.19 -13.25 -1.68
N ALA A 37 3.15 -13.75 -2.46
CA ALA A 37 3.65 -13.06 -3.64
C ALA A 37 3.30 -13.89 -4.86
N GLY A 38 2.73 -13.23 -5.87
CA GLY A 38 2.58 -13.80 -7.21
C GLY A 38 3.93 -13.94 -7.91
N ASP A 39 3.87 -14.38 -9.16
CA ASP A 39 5.06 -14.52 -10.00
C ASP A 39 5.75 -13.16 -10.19
N LEU A 40 7.07 -13.15 -10.02
CA LEU A 40 7.91 -11.98 -10.26
C LEU A 40 8.66 -12.20 -11.58
N VAL A 41 8.19 -11.56 -12.65
CA VAL A 41 8.82 -11.60 -13.97
C VAL A 41 9.40 -10.23 -14.27
N MET A 42 10.71 -10.09 -14.04
CA MET A 42 11.44 -8.83 -14.23
C MET A 42 11.97 -8.70 -15.65
N THR A 43 12.11 -7.46 -16.13
CA THR A 43 12.91 -7.16 -17.33
C THR A 43 14.42 -7.29 -17.05
N ASP A 44 15.25 -7.25 -18.09
CA ASP A 44 16.72 -7.17 -17.93
C ASP A 44 17.14 -5.93 -17.15
N ARG A 45 16.43 -4.81 -17.34
CA ARG A 45 16.69 -3.56 -16.61
C ARG A 45 16.44 -3.73 -15.12
N ALA A 46 15.32 -4.33 -14.71
CA ALA A 46 15.03 -4.56 -13.30
C ALA A 46 16.01 -5.56 -12.67
N ARG A 47 16.41 -6.61 -13.39
CA ARG A 47 17.46 -7.54 -12.93
C ARG A 47 18.77 -6.82 -12.66
N ALA A 48 19.21 -5.96 -13.58
CA ALA A 48 20.44 -5.20 -13.40
C ALA A 48 20.40 -4.28 -12.15
N ILE A 49 19.25 -3.64 -11.88
CA ILE A 49 19.07 -2.83 -10.66
C ILE A 49 19.10 -3.72 -9.41
N GLN A 50 18.45 -4.88 -9.45
CA GLN A 50 18.43 -5.83 -8.34
C GLN A 50 19.82 -6.41 -8.04
N GLU A 51 20.63 -6.66 -9.07
CA GLU A 51 22.01 -7.19 -8.91
C GLU A 51 22.96 -6.18 -8.26
N ASP A 52 22.71 -4.89 -8.44
CA ASP A 52 23.50 -3.80 -7.85
C ASP A 52 23.07 -3.43 -6.42
N TYR A 53 21.90 -3.92 -5.97
CA TYR A 53 21.33 -3.59 -4.67
C TYR A 53 22.07 -4.23 -3.50
N ASP A 54 22.50 -3.41 -2.54
CA ASP A 54 23.03 -3.85 -1.25
C ASP A 54 22.03 -3.56 -0.12
N LEU A 55 21.47 -4.62 0.47
CA LEU A 55 20.51 -4.51 1.58
C LEU A 55 21.04 -3.71 2.78
N LEU A 56 22.35 -3.74 3.04
CA LEU A 56 22.95 -3.08 4.21
C LEU A 56 23.23 -1.59 3.99
N VAL A 57 23.09 -1.12 2.76
CA VAL A 57 23.40 0.26 2.36
C VAL A 57 22.17 0.95 1.77
N ASP A 58 21.43 0.25 0.92
CA ASP A 58 20.39 0.83 0.08
C ASP A 58 18.98 0.72 0.68
N ASP A 59 18.80 -0.02 1.78
CA ASP A 59 17.49 -0.13 2.43
C ASP A 59 17.14 1.18 3.16
N PRO A 60 16.09 1.92 2.75
CA PRO A 60 15.70 3.16 3.42
C PRO A 60 15.26 2.95 4.89
N SER A 61 14.88 1.72 5.26
CA SER A 61 14.47 1.41 6.62
C SER A 61 15.59 1.59 7.65
N LEU A 62 16.85 1.55 7.23
CA LEU A 62 17.99 1.80 8.12
C LEU A 62 18.00 3.24 8.66
N ALA A 63 17.40 4.17 7.90
CA ALA A 63 17.24 5.59 8.25
C ALA A 63 15.81 5.95 8.68
N CYS A 64 15.01 4.98 9.15
CA CYS A 64 13.60 5.18 9.50
C CYS A 64 12.72 5.74 8.37
N GLU A 65 13.09 5.49 7.11
CA GLU A 65 12.26 5.88 5.96
C GLU A 65 11.45 4.69 5.43
N PRO A 66 10.15 4.86 5.11
CA PRO A 66 9.40 3.83 4.40
C PRO A 66 9.93 3.65 2.98
N ALA A 67 10.36 2.43 2.68
CA ALA A 67 10.88 2.08 1.35
C ALA A 67 9.81 2.08 0.25
N SER A 68 8.57 1.68 0.58
CA SER A 68 7.46 1.54 -0.37
C SER A 68 6.11 1.32 0.34
N ILE A 69 5.02 1.37 -0.43
CA ILE A 69 3.68 0.97 0.03
C ILE A 69 3.68 -0.48 0.51
N SER A 70 4.34 -1.39 -0.21
CA SER A 70 4.42 -2.79 0.20
C SER A 70 5.11 -2.94 1.56
N ARG A 71 6.12 -2.10 1.87
CA ARG A 71 6.87 -2.22 3.11
C ARG A 71 6.01 -1.92 4.34
N VAL A 72 5.13 -0.92 4.24
CA VAL A 72 4.27 -0.51 5.37
C VAL A 72 3.12 -1.48 5.61
N TRP A 73 2.60 -2.15 4.57
CA TRP A 73 1.59 -3.22 4.72
C TRP A 73 2.16 -4.53 5.25
N ALA A 74 3.41 -4.85 4.91
CA ALA A 74 4.00 -6.17 5.15
C ALA A 74 4.68 -6.32 6.51
N ASN A 75 4.70 -5.29 7.35
CA ASN A 75 5.41 -5.36 8.62
C ASN A 75 4.56 -6.13 9.67
N PRO A 76 5.09 -7.19 10.30
CA PRO A 76 4.34 -7.93 11.31
C PRO A 76 4.25 -7.15 12.62
N ASN A 77 3.22 -7.44 13.41
CA ASN A 77 3.01 -6.92 14.76
C ASN A 77 2.88 -5.38 14.87
N VAL A 78 2.58 -4.71 13.76
CA VAL A 78 2.24 -3.29 13.75
C VAL A 78 0.78 -3.07 13.41
N ARG A 79 0.21 -1.98 13.90
CA ARG A 79 -1.17 -1.58 13.70
C ARG A 79 -1.32 -0.68 12.48
N ILE A 80 -2.46 -0.83 11.83
CA ILE A 80 -2.91 0.02 10.73
C ILE A 80 -4.34 0.43 11.03
N GLU A 81 -4.56 1.73 11.20
CA GLU A 81 -5.85 2.31 11.48
C GLU A 81 -6.45 2.93 10.22
N PHE A 82 -7.70 2.59 9.94
CA PHE A 82 -8.50 3.24 8.90
C PHE A 82 -9.53 4.18 9.52
N SER A 83 -9.70 5.33 8.89
CA SER A 83 -10.86 6.20 9.09
C SER A 83 -11.37 6.66 7.72
N GLN A 84 -12.68 6.57 7.52
CA GLN A 84 -13.34 6.90 6.25
C GLN A 84 -14.29 8.08 6.45
N SER A 85 -14.25 9.04 5.53
CA SER A 85 -15.26 10.10 5.38
C SER A 85 -15.72 10.16 3.92
N ASP A 86 -16.71 11.00 3.66
CA ASP A 86 -17.31 11.15 2.32
C ASP A 86 -16.29 11.59 1.24
N ASP A 87 -15.21 12.27 1.63
CA ASP A 87 -14.26 12.91 0.71
C ASP A 87 -12.83 12.34 0.77
N ARG A 88 -12.51 11.52 1.78
CA ARG A 88 -11.16 10.98 1.95
C ARG A 88 -11.12 9.71 2.79
N ILE A 89 -10.01 8.99 2.63
CA ILE A 89 -9.58 7.90 3.50
C ILE A 89 -8.32 8.37 4.23
N LEU A 90 -8.30 8.15 5.54
CA LEU A 90 -7.09 8.27 6.36
C LEU A 90 -6.62 6.88 6.73
N ILE A 91 -5.35 6.60 6.43
CA ILE A 91 -4.67 5.38 6.86
C ILE A 91 -3.48 5.80 7.74
N ASN A 92 -3.55 5.45 9.02
CA ASN A 92 -2.48 5.69 9.96
C ASN A 92 -1.74 4.38 10.20
N TYR A 93 -0.43 4.38 9.96
CA TYR A 93 0.43 3.23 10.23
C TYR A 93 1.18 3.50 11.52
N GLU A 94 1.19 2.52 12.44
CA GLU A 94 2.10 2.54 13.60
C GLU A 94 3.53 2.60 13.08
N PHE A 95 3.88 1.73 12.12
CA PHE A 95 5.23 1.66 11.57
C PHE A 95 5.67 2.99 10.94
N TYR A 96 6.82 3.51 11.41
CA TYR A 96 7.35 4.85 11.08
C TYR A 96 6.43 6.03 11.40
N ASP A 97 5.40 5.84 12.23
CA ASP A 97 4.44 6.87 12.61
C ASP A 97 3.82 7.60 11.41
N LEU A 98 3.43 6.83 10.39
CA LEU A 98 2.96 7.38 9.13
C LEU A 98 1.47 7.73 9.16
N ARG A 99 1.13 8.80 8.44
CA ARG A 99 -0.21 9.34 8.21
C ARG A 99 -0.36 9.50 6.71
N ARG A 100 -1.26 8.71 6.12
CA ARG A 100 -1.55 8.75 4.69
C ARG A 100 -2.97 9.26 4.48
N GLU A 101 -3.08 10.36 3.74
CA GLU A 101 -4.34 11.00 3.42
C GLU A 101 -4.63 10.82 1.93
N ILE A 102 -5.79 10.24 1.63
CA ILE A 102 -6.13 9.77 0.29
C ILE A 102 -7.49 10.37 -0.09
N PRO A 103 -7.55 11.37 -0.98
CA PRO A 103 -8.81 11.92 -1.46
C PRO A 103 -9.61 10.86 -2.24
N ILE A 104 -10.93 10.90 -2.10
CA ILE A 104 -11.85 10.09 -2.90
C ILE A 104 -12.18 10.84 -4.19
N GLY A 105 -11.97 10.20 -5.34
CA GLY A 105 -12.18 10.81 -6.65
C GLY A 105 -11.42 10.10 -7.77
N GLY A 106 -11.29 10.77 -8.92
CA GLY A 106 -10.45 10.34 -10.03
C GLY A 106 -9.00 10.82 -9.90
N SER A 107 -8.20 10.63 -10.95
CA SER A 107 -6.83 11.13 -10.99
C SER A 107 -6.74 12.67 -10.98
N ASP A 108 -7.85 13.37 -11.20
CA ASP A 108 -7.94 14.82 -11.14
C ASP A 108 -7.85 15.39 -9.71
N VAL A 109 -8.12 14.56 -8.69
CA VAL A 109 -8.01 14.98 -7.28
C VAL A 109 -6.65 14.69 -6.66
N VAL A 110 -5.75 14.01 -7.38
CA VAL A 110 -4.42 13.67 -6.86
C VAL A 110 -3.57 14.93 -6.74
N ALA A 111 -2.91 15.10 -5.59
CA ALA A 111 -1.95 16.18 -5.40
C ALA A 111 -0.59 15.81 -6.01
N ASP A 112 0.17 16.80 -6.46
CA ASP A 112 1.56 16.62 -6.90
C ASP A 112 2.55 16.55 -5.72
N VAL A 113 2.09 16.04 -4.57
CA VAL A 113 2.89 15.84 -3.37
C VAL A 113 2.55 14.49 -2.75
N PRO A 114 3.51 13.79 -2.12
CA PRO A 114 3.26 12.47 -1.59
C PRO A 114 2.13 12.48 -0.54
N SER A 115 1.22 11.51 -0.62
CA SER A 115 0.08 11.38 0.30
C SER A 115 0.50 11.01 1.72
N THR A 116 1.67 10.39 1.87
CA THR A 116 2.18 9.88 3.14
C THR A 116 3.18 10.83 3.77
N LYS A 117 2.98 11.13 5.05
CA LYS A 117 3.92 11.85 5.92
C LYS A 117 4.09 11.16 7.26
N ASN A 118 5.15 11.43 8.00
CA ASN A 118 5.23 11.04 9.42
C ASN A 118 4.50 12.07 10.31
N ILE A 119 4.48 11.83 11.62
CA ILE A 119 3.89 12.74 12.62
C ILE A 119 4.56 14.12 12.70
N ASP A 120 5.83 14.24 12.29
CA ASP A 120 6.55 15.53 12.19
C ASP A 120 6.25 16.30 10.90
N GLY A 121 5.53 15.69 9.96
CA GLY A 121 5.14 16.28 8.69
C GLY A 121 6.11 16.02 7.52
N THR A 122 7.16 15.24 7.72
CA THR A 122 8.08 14.81 6.66
C THR A 122 7.35 13.91 5.67
N ARG A 123 7.36 14.27 4.38
CA ARG A 123 6.70 13.51 3.30
C ARG A 123 7.68 12.53 2.64
N PHE A 124 7.16 11.39 2.19
CA PHE A 124 8.00 10.33 1.61
C PHE A 124 7.66 10.06 0.15
N SER A 125 8.51 10.52 -0.76
CA SER A 125 8.28 10.40 -2.21
C SER A 125 8.27 8.95 -2.72
N LYS A 126 8.95 8.03 -2.03
CA LYS A 126 8.90 6.59 -2.35
C LYS A 126 7.49 5.99 -2.16
N MET A 127 6.67 6.62 -1.32
CA MET A 127 5.27 6.23 -1.06
C MET A 127 4.27 6.78 -2.10
N GLY A 128 4.69 7.70 -2.98
CA GLY A 128 3.85 8.25 -4.04
C GLY A 128 2.67 9.10 -3.57
N SER A 129 1.83 9.45 -4.54
CA SER A 129 0.63 10.29 -4.39
C SER A 129 -0.60 9.48 -4.76
N SER A 130 -1.56 9.42 -3.85
CA SER A 130 -2.66 8.46 -3.90
C SER A 130 -4.01 9.13 -4.05
N PHE A 131 -4.94 8.44 -4.71
CA PHE A 131 -6.36 8.76 -4.74
C PHE A 131 -7.16 7.46 -4.70
N ALA A 132 -8.42 7.54 -4.30
CA ALA A 132 -9.24 6.35 -4.09
C ALA A 132 -10.64 6.46 -4.70
N ARG A 133 -11.22 5.29 -4.95
CA ARG A 133 -12.63 5.14 -5.33
C ARG A 133 -13.18 3.85 -4.76
N TYR A 134 -14.48 3.83 -4.51
CA TYR A 134 -15.19 2.58 -4.22
C TYR A 134 -15.68 1.93 -5.51
N ALA A 135 -15.56 0.62 -5.62
CA ALA A 135 -16.15 -0.16 -6.70
C ALA A 135 -16.36 -1.60 -6.27
N ASN A 136 -17.56 -2.15 -6.51
CA ASN A 136 -17.88 -3.56 -6.28
C ASN A 136 -17.57 -4.06 -4.84
N ASP A 137 -18.00 -3.32 -3.81
CA ASP A 137 -17.71 -3.60 -2.38
C ASP A 137 -16.22 -3.51 -2.00
N ARG A 138 -15.41 -2.82 -2.83
CA ARG A 138 -13.98 -2.66 -2.61
C ARG A 138 -13.61 -1.19 -2.50
N LEU A 139 -12.65 -0.89 -1.63
CA LEU A 139 -11.87 0.32 -1.70
C LEU A 139 -10.70 0.08 -2.67
N ILE A 140 -10.61 0.88 -3.72
CA ILE A 140 -9.51 0.84 -4.68
C ILE A 140 -8.70 2.11 -4.51
N ILE A 141 -7.43 1.97 -4.12
CA ILE A 141 -6.48 3.08 -4.05
C ILE A 141 -5.50 2.92 -5.19
N GLU A 142 -5.34 3.97 -5.98
CA GLU A 142 -4.30 4.06 -7.00
C GLU A 142 -3.24 5.04 -6.53
N THR A 143 -1.97 4.67 -6.69
CA THR A 143 -0.84 5.51 -6.32
C THR A 143 0.16 5.62 -7.47
N ILE A 144 0.56 6.86 -7.73
CA ILE A 144 1.45 7.27 -8.81
C ILE A 144 2.54 8.21 -8.25
N ASN A 145 3.40 8.76 -9.12
CA ASN A 145 4.42 9.75 -8.76
C ASN A 145 5.39 9.24 -7.67
N HIS A 146 5.72 7.96 -7.74
CA HIS A 146 6.76 7.37 -6.92
C HIS A 146 8.14 7.94 -7.32
N THR A 147 9.06 8.05 -6.36
CA THR A 147 10.49 8.10 -6.72
C THR A 147 11.06 6.71 -6.88
N ALA A 148 12.19 6.61 -7.58
CA ALA A 148 12.96 5.38 -7.65
C ALA A 148 13.28 4.86 -6.23
N GLY A 149 13.25 3.54 -6.08
CA GLY A 149 13.43 2.86 -4.80
C GLY A 149 13.16 1.36 -4.93
N PHE A 150 12.68 0.73 -3.86
CA PHE A 150 12.48 -0.71 -3.82
C PHE A 150 11.11 -1.09 -3.23
N ILE A 151 10.31 -1.81 -4.00
CA ILE A 151 9.03 -2.38 -3.54
C ILE A 151 9.28 -3.33 -2.37
N ARG A 152 10.29 -4.22 -2.47
CA ARG A 152 10.72 -5.11 -1.38
C ARG A 152 12.23 -5.07 -1.22
N THR A 153 12.67 -4.47 -0.11
CA THR A 153 14.09 -4.27 0.21
C THR A 153 14.81 -5.60 0.48
N SER A 154 14.18 -6.56 1.16
CA SER A 154 14.78 -7.89 1.41
C SER A 154 15.15 -8.69 0.16
N ARG A 155 14.67 -8.27 -1.01
CA ARG A 155 14.95 -8.90 -2.31
C ARG A 155 15.43 -7.89 -3.36
N GLY A 156 15.63 -6.62 -3.02
CA GLY A 156 15.99 -5.59 -3.99
C GLY A 156 15.00 -5.46 -5.17
N ILE A 157 13.70 -5.68 -4.96
CA ILE A 157 12.71 -5.55 -6.06
C ILE A 157 12.53 -4.06 -6.37
N PRO A 158 12.88 -3.57 -7.57
CA PRO A 158 12.93 -2.13 -7.84
C PRO A 158 11.54 -1.50 -8.00
N GLN A 159 11.51 -0.18 -7.83
CA GLN A 159 10.41 0.74 -8.09
C GLN A 159 10.96 1.92 -8.90
N SER A 160 10.17 2.48 -9.82
CA SER A 160 10.53 3.66 -10.60
C SER A 160 9.45 4.75 -10.54
N ALA A 161 9.69 5.88 -11.19
CA ALA A 161 8.70 6.93 -11.36
C ALA A 161 7.54 6.56 -12.31
N GLN A 162 7.69 5.49 -13.09
CA GLN A 162 6.64 4.94 -13.95
C GLN A 162 5.82 3.87 -13.24
N THR A 163 6.22 3.46 -12.03
CA THR A 163 5.47 2.48 -11.26
C THR A 163 4.12 3.07 -10.86
N VAL A 164 3.06 2.31 -11.13
CA VAL A 164 1.72 2.54 -10.61
C VAL A 164 1.39 1.41 -9.64
N ALA A 165 0.90 1.75 -8.45
CA ALA A 165 0.46 0.79 -7.45
C ALA A 165 -1.05 0.83 -7.28
N PHE A 166 -1.68 -0.34 -7.33
CA PHE A 166 -3.11 -0.53 -7.05
C PHE A 166 -3.26 -1.32 -5.76
N GLU A 167 -3.97 -0.76 -4.79
CA GLU A 167 -4.40 -1.45 -3.58
C GLU A 167 -5.90 -1.70 -3.66
N GLU A 168 -6.31 -2.96 -3.69
CA GLU A 168 -7.70 -3.36 -3.58
C GLU A 168 -7.96 -3.92 -2.19
N LEU A 169 -8.84 -3.27 -1.43
CA LEU A 169 -9.21 -3.69 -0.08
C LEU A 169 -10.68 -4.11 -0.02
N TRP A 170 -10.94 -5.25 0.63
CA TRP A 170 -12.30 -5.76 0.83
C TRP A 170 -12.39 -6.61 2.09
N LEU A 171 -13.61 -6.76 2.60
CA LEU A 171 -13.91 -7.65 3.71
C LEU A 171 -14.43 -8.99 3.21
N GLU A 172 -13.94 -10.07 3.81
CA GLU A 172 -14.55 -11.41 3.73
C GLU A 172 -14.83 -11.88 5.16
N GLY A 173 -16.07 -11.74 5.60
CA GLY A 173 -16.42 -11.88 7.01
C GLY A 173 -15.71 -10.82 7.86
N GLU A 174 -14.92 -11.26 8.84
CA GLU A 174 -14.15 -10.39 9.74
C GLU A 174 -12.69 -10.15 9.28
N VAL A 175 -12.32 -10.69 8.11
CA VAL A 175 -10.96 -10.59 7.57
C VAL A 175 -10.92 -9.46 6.55
N LEU A 176 -9.96 -8.54 6.73
CA LEU A 176 -9.63 -7.55 5.71
C LEU A 176 -8.59 -8.15 4.78
N HIS A 177 -8.90 -8.16 3.49
CA HIS A 177 -7.99 -8.57 2.43
C HIS A 177 -7.44 -7.34 1.73
N LEU A 178 -6.17 -7.43 1.32
CA LEU A 178 -5.49 -6.48 0.45
C LEU A 178 -4.86 -7.25 -0.70
N SER A 179 -5.15 -6.82 -1.93
CA SER A 179 -4.34 -7.12 -3.11
C SER A 179 -3.58 -5.87 -3.52
N LEU A 180 -2.27 -5.96 -3.58
CA LEU A 180 -1.37 -4.89 -3.97
C LEU A 180 -0.67 -5.26 -5.27
N THR A 181 -1.03 -4.56 -6.35
CA THR A 181 -0.51 -4.81 -7.71
C THR A 181 0.36 -3.66 -8.16
N TYR A 182 1.57 -3.96 -8.61
CA TYR A 182 2.48 -3.00 -9.21
C TYR A 182 2.57 -3.20 -10.71
N ILE A 183 2.46 -2.10 -11.46
CA ILE A 183 2.59 -2.07 -12.92
C ILE A 183 3.71 -1.08 -13.28
N ASP A 184 4.70 -1.56 -14.00
CA ASP A 184 5.81 -0.78 -14.57
C ASP A 184 6.43 -1.61 -15.70
N ASP A 185 6.13 -1.28 -16.96
CA ASP A 185 6.57 -2.07 -18.12
C ASP A 185 8.09 -1.96 -18.38
N THR A 186 8.77 -1.02 -17.74
CA THR A 186 10.23 -0.93 -17.77
C THR A 186 10.90 -1.86 -16.78
N LEU A 187 10.19 -2.26 -15.73
CA LEU A 187 10.72 -3.12 -14.67
C LEU A 187 10.14 -4.55 -14.69
N PHE A 188 8.90 -4.73 -15.12
CA PHE A 188 8.21 -6.02 -15.07
C PHE A 188 7.59 -6.40 -16.41
N GLU A 189 7.69 -7.68 -16.77
CA GLU A 189 7.06 -8.24 -17.97
C GLU A 189 5.57 -8.56 -17.74
N ALA A 190 5.16 -8.67 -16.48
CA ALA A 190 3.78 -8.82 -16.02
C ALA A 190 3.59 -8.11 -14.67
N PRO A 191 2.36 -7.72 -14.28
CA PRO A 191 2.13 -7.06 -13.00
C PRO A 191 2.64 -7.86 -11.81
N PHE A 192 3.35 -7.21 -10.88
CA PHE A 192 3.82 -7.85 -9.65
C PHE A 192 2.75 -7.72 -8.56
N VAL A 193 2.21 -8.85 -8.11
CA VAL A 193 1.07 -8.90 -7.18
C VAL A 193 1.50 -9.44 -5.82
N LEU A 194 1.04 -8.78 -4.76
CA LEU A 194 1.21 -9.16 -3.36
C LEU A 194 -0.15 -9.19 -2.69
N THR A 195 -0.43 -10.22 -1.89
CA THR A 195 -1.67 -10.28 -1.11
C THR A 195 -1.39 -10.37 0.38
N HIS A 196 -2.24 -9.71 1.15
CA HIS A 196 -2.18 -9.66 2.61
C HIS A 196 -3.58 -9.87 3.18
N GLU A 197 -3.62 -10.47 4.37
CA GLU A 197 -4.82 -10.57 5.18
C GLU A 197 -4.56 -9.87 6.51
N PHE A 198 -5.60 -9.28 7.09
CA PHE A 198 -5.51 -8.59 8.37
C PHE A 198 -6.68 -8.97 9.26
N THR A 199 -6.41 -8.99 10.56
CA THR A 199 -7.42 -9.19 11.59
C THR A 199 -7.61 -7.91 12.39
N ARG A 200 -8.86 -7.61 12.69
CA ARG A 200 -9.26 -6.48 13.51
C ARG A 200 -8.76 -6.68 14.95
N THR A 201 -8.11 -5.69 15.53
CA THR A 201 -7.50 -5.80 16.86
C THR A 201 -8.48 -5.49 18.00
N GLY A 202 -9.51 -4.69 17.73
CA GLY A 202 -10.40 -4.13 18.75
C GLY A 202 -9.76 -3.02 19.59
N GLU A 203 -8.53 -2.62 19.27
CA GLU A 203 -7.86 -1.47 19.88
C GLU A 203 -8.54 -0.16 19.44
N THR A 204 -8.48 0.86 20.28
CA THR A 204 -9.09 2.18 20.03
C THR A 204 -8.08 3.30 19.83
N ASN A 205 -6.78 3.01 19.97
CA ASN A 205 -5.72 3.99 19.79
C ASN A 205 -4.54 3.34 19.09
N LEU A 206 -3.98 4.04 18.11
CA LEU A 206 -2.75 3.66 17.45
C LEU A 206 -1.54 4.00 18.34
N PRO A 207 -0.65 3.03 18.67
CA PRO A 207 0.59 3.32 19.36
C PRO A 207 1.51 4.23 18.53
N ILE A 208 2.39 4.95 19.22
CA ILE A 208 3.53 5.62 18.59
C ILE A 208 4.69 4.62 18.51
N TYR A 209 5.27 4.51 17.33
CA TYR A 209 6.39 3.59 17.08
C TYR A 209 7.73 4.19 17.51
N ASP A 210 7.91 5.50 17.34
CA ASP A 210 9.13 6.24 17.72
C ASP A 210 10.38 5.60 17.12
N CYS A 211 10.40 5.53 15.78
CA CYS A 211 11.53 4.93 15.07
C CYS A 211 12.79 5.73 15.39
N THR A 212 13.69 5.11 16.12
CA THR A 212 15.08 5.53 16.19
C THR A 212 15.83 4.81 15.09
N ASP A 213 16.76 5.51 14.43
CA ASP A 213 17.52 4.91 13.35
C ASP A 213 18.09 3.56 13.79
N ALA A 214 18.14 2.60 12.86
CA ALA A 214 18.86 1.38 13.12
C ALA A 214 20.34 1.75 13.07
N ASN A 215 20.85 2.43 14.10
CA ASN A 215 22.24 2.73 14.20
C ASN A 215 22.97 1.38 14.33
N TYR A 216 23.49 0.88 13.20
CA TYR A 216 24.28 -0.34 13.10
C TYR A 216 25.66 -0.18 13.74
N ASP A 217 25.86 0.84 14.58
CA ASP A 217 26.92 0.94 15.58
C ASP A 217 27.25 -0.43 16.20
N TRP A 218 26.24 -1.25 16.50
CA TRP A 218 26.44 -2.58 17.09
C TRP A 218 27.00 -3.60 16.09
N PHE A 219 26.63 -3.55 14.80
CA PHE A 219 27.11 -4.44 13.75
C PHE A 219 28.51 -4.04 13.28
N GLU A 220 28.81 -2.74 13.19
CA GLU A 220 30.16 -2.26 12.98
C GLU A 220 31.08 -2.62 14.15
N LYS A 221 30.62 -2.49 15.41
CA LYS A 221 31.40 -2.94 16.59
C LYS A 221 31.65 -4.46 16.61
N LEU A 222 30.73 -5.26 16.07
CA LEU A 222 30.86 -6.72 15.99
C LEU A 222 31.87 -7.16 14.93
N ASN A 223 31.99 -6.39 13.85
CA ASN A 223 32.86 -6.70 12.71
C ASN A 223 34.15 -5.86 12.69
N ALA A 224 34.31 -4.91 13.62
CA ALA A 224 35.55 -4.21 13.83
C ALA A 224 36.65 -5.23 14.18
N PRO A 225 37.83 -5.19 13.52
CA PRO A 225 38.93 -6.06 13.88
C PRO A 225 39.26 -5.85 15.36
N GLN A 226 39.20 -6.91 16.16
CA GLN A 226 39.58 -6.84 17.56
C GLN A 226 41.02 -6.32 17.62
N SER A 227 41.19 -5.09 18.07
CA SER A 227 42.51 -4.54 18.36
C SER A 227 43.13 -5.42 19.44
N GLY A 228 44.10 -6.23 19.04
CA GLY A 228 44.68 -7.28 19.84
C GLY A 228 45.10 -6.81 21.23
N GLU A 229 44.71 -7.58 22.24
CA GLU A 229 45.45 -7.64 23.49
C GLU A 229 46.83 -8.22 23.15
N SER A 230 47.83 -7.34 23.01
CA SER A 230 49.22 -7.73 23.16
C SER A 230 49.45 -8.13 24.62
N LEU A 231 49.89 -9.37 24.79
CA LEU A 231 50.41 -9.98 26.03
C LEU A 231 51.37 -9.06 26.80
#